data_AF-A0A654E1Q1-F1
#
_entry.id   AF-A0A654E1Q1-F1
#
_cell.length_a   1.000
_cell.length_b   1.000
_cell.length_c   1.000
_cell.angle_alpha   90.00
_cell.angle_beta   90.00
_cell.angle_gamma   90.00
#
_symmetry.space_group_name_H-M   'P 1'
#
loop_
_entity.id
_entity.type
_entity.pdbx_description
1 polymer ?
#
loop_
_entity_poly.entity_id
_entity_poly.type
_entity_poly.pdbx_seq_one_letter_code
_entity_poly.pdbx_strand_id
1 'polypeptide(L)'
;MSEQTLTNKESLALITEMIGQAKKNYRKGGSFHFLLWGWVVMLANLGHYYLEGFTDYPHPYLVWVITFPAGIISGLYGARQSKQATVVSHLDRLYGQVWIAAGVGIVITLIFMRNLSFNHGAMILLFAAMGTYLSGQMLRFKPLILGGLALAVAAVVCFNVSVTDQYLVSAIGIFLGYIVPGYLLKSKEK
;
A
#
# COMPACT_ATOMS: atom_id res chain seq x y z
N MET A 1 -27.60 15.05 35.91
CA MET A 1 -26.84 13.85 35.49
C MET A 1 -25.85 13.56 36.60
N SER A 2 -26.00 12.45 37.32
CA SER A 2 -25.10 12.07 38.39
C SER A 2 -23.77 11.63 37.81
N GLU A 3 -22.68 12.30 38.19
CA GLU A 3 -21.33 11.79 37.98
C GLU A 3 -21.15 10.54 38.83
N GLN A 4 -21.20 9.37 38.20
CA GLN A 4 -20.85 8.11 38.86
C GLN A 4 -19.34 8.12 39.10
N THR A 5 -18.94 8.17 40.36
CA THR A 5 -17.56 8.02 40.79
C THR A 5 -17.13 6.57 40.54
N LEU A 6 -16.39 6.35 39.46
CA LEU A 6 -15.82 5.05 39.12
C LEU A 6 -15.01 4.53 40.31
N THR A 7 -15.25 3.29 40.71
CA THR A 7 -14.43 2.66 41.74
C THR A 7 -13.00 2.42 41.21
N ASN A 8 -12.00 2.40 42.09
CA ASN A 8 -10.59 2.23 41.69
C ASN A 8 -10.35 1.01 40.76
N LYS A 9 -11.13 -0.07 40.91
CA LYS A 9 -11.07 -1.25 40.03
C LYS A 9 -11.61 -0.97 38.63
N GLU A 10 -12.72 -0.24 38.51
CA GLU A 10 -13.34 0.12 37.23
C GLU A 10 -12.48 1.11 36.47
N SER A 11 -11.87 2.09 37.14
CA SER A 11 -10.91 3.00 36.51
C SER A 11 -9.67 2.25 36.01
N LEU A 12 -9.12 1.32 36.80
CA LEU A 12 -7.96 0.52 36.37
C LEU A 12 -8.31 -0.41 35.20
N ALA A 13 -9.50 -1.01 35.20
CA ALA A 13 -10.01 -1.83 34.11
C ALA A 13 -10.19 -1.00 32.83
N LEU A 14 -10.79 0.18 32.94
CA LEU A 14 -10.99 1.10 31.82
C LEU A 14 -9.67 1.64 31.28
N ILE A 15 -8.70 1.98 32.13
CA ILE A 15 -7.34 2.35 31.71
C ILE A 15 -6.66 1.18 31.02
N THR A 16 -6.77 -0.04 31.56
CA THR A 16 -6.19 -1.26 30.96
C THR A 16 -6.82 -1.57 29.61
N GLU A 17 -8.13 -1.37 29.48
CA GLU A 17 -8.86 -1.51 28.23
C GLU A 17 -8.44 -0.44 27.23
N MET A 18 -8.36 0.83 27.64
CA MET A 18 -7.88 1.92 26.79
C MET A 18 -6.42 1.71 26.35
N ILE A 19 -5.54 1.24 27.23
CA ILE A 19 -4.16 0.87 26.91
C ILE A 19 -4.12 -0.34 25.99
N GLY A 20 -5.00 -1.33 26.20
CA GLY A 20 -5.14 -2.52 25.37
C GLY A 20 -5.63 -2.22 23.97
N GLN A 21 -6.65 -1.35 23.85
CA GLN A 21 -7.17 -0.85 22.59
C GLN A 21 -6.13 0.02 21.86
N ALA A 22 -5.42 0.90 22.58
CA ALA A 22 -4.31 1.70 22.02
C ALA A 22 -3.11 0.84 21.57
N LYS A 23 -2.92 -0.35 22.15
CA LYS A 23 -1.92 -1.33 21.70
C LYS A 23 -2.36 -2.10 20.45
N LYS A 24 -3.66 -2.28 20.20
CA LYS A 24 -4.21 -2.92 19.00
C LYS A 24 -4.55 -1.88 17.93
N ASN A 25 -3.55 -1.15 17.44
CA ASN A 25 -3.70 -0.17 16.34
C ASN A 25 -3.83 -0.80 14.93
N TYR A 26 -4.22 -2.07 14.83
CA TYR A 26 -4.42 -2.73 13.52
C TYR A 26 -5.87 -2.51 13.08
N ARG A 27 -6.09 -1.50 12.23
CA ARG A 27 -7.40 -1.24 11.63
C ARG A 27 -7.82 -2.41 10.75
N LYS A 28 -8.97 -3.02 11.04
CA LYS A 28 -9.62 -3.99 10.16
C LYS A 28 -9.76 -3.39 8.76
N GLY A 29 -9.15 -4.03 7.75
CA GLY A 29 -9.23 -3.63 6.34
C GLY A 29 -8.05 -2.81 5.82
N GLY A 30 -7.01 -2.55 6.62
CA GLY A 30 -5.75 -1.97 6.12
C GLY A 30 -5.05 -2.93 5.16
N SER A 31 -5.07 -4.22 5.46
CA SER A 31 -4.52 -5.31 4.65
C SER A 31 -5.16 -5.43 3.26
N PHE A 32 -6.43 -5.04 3.10
CA PHE A 32 -7.16 -5.17 1.84
C PHE A 32 -6.49 -4.39 0.71
N HIS A 33 -6.12 -3.12 0.96
CA HIS A 33 -5.53 -2.25 -0.06
C HIS A 33 -4.16 -2.77 -0.51
N PHE A 34 -3.31 -3.19 0.43
CA PHE A 34 -2.00 -3.78 0.11
C PHE A 34 -2.12 -5.08 -0.68
N LEU A 35 -3.07 -5.95 -0.32
CA LEU A 35 -3.28 -7.20 -1.04
C LEU A 35 -3.88 -6.99 -2.43
N LEU A 36 -4.88 -6.11 -2.56
CA LEU A 36 -5.50 -5.78 -3.84
C LEU A 36 -4.47 -5.18 -4.80
N TRP A 37 -3.81 -4.10 -4.41
CA TRP A 37 -2.81 -3.45 -5.24
C TRP A 37 -1.57 -4.32 -5.44
N GLY A 38 -1.19 -5.13 -4.44
CA GLY A 38 -0.09 -6.07 -4.56
C GLY A 38 -0.30 -7.08 -5.68
N TRP A 39 -1.47 -7.74 -5.69
CA TRP A 39 -1.79 -8.71 -6.74
C TRP A 39 -1.98 -8.05 -8.10
N VAL A 40 -2.72 -6.95 -8.17
CA VAL A 40 -3.01 -6.26 -9.43
C VAL A 40 -1.73 -5.75 -10.08
N VAL A 41 -0.87 -5.08 -9.32
CA VAL A 41 0.38 -4.51 -9.85
C VAL A 41 1.41 -5.59 -10.16
N MET A 42 1.49 -6.65 -9.35
CA MET A 42 2.41 -7.77 -9.65
C MET A 42 2.00 -8.48 -10.94
N LEU A 43 0.72 -8.81 -11.10
CA LEU A 43 0.22 -9.43 -12.33
C LEU A 43 0.37 -8.51 -13.55
N ALA A 44 0.15 -7.20 -13.37
CA ALA A 44 0.35 -6.23 -14.44
C ALA A 44 1.81 -6.20 -14.92
N ASN A 45 2.76 -6.12 -13.97
CA ASN A 45 4.18 -6.12 -14.27
C ASN A 45 4.64 -7.43 -14.94
N LEU A 46 4.24 -8.58 -14.41
CA LEU A 46 4.58 -9.87 -15.01
C LEU A 46 3.98 -10.03 -16.42
N GLY A 47 2.73 -9.62 -16.60
CA GLY A 47 2.08 -9.66 -17.92
C GLY A 47 2.76 -8.75 -18.92
N HIS A 48 3.14 -7.53 -18.51
CA HIS A 48 3.87 -6.61 -19.37
C HIS A 48 5.25 -7.16 -19.74
N TYR A 49 6.02 -7.62 -18.75
CA TYR A 49 7.33 -8.23 -18.97
C TYR A 49 7.26 -9.41 -19.94
N TYR A 50 6.27 -10.28 -19.75
CA TYR A 50 6.08 -11.44 -20.62
C TYR A 50 5.74 -11.03 -22.07
N LEU A 51 4.81 -10.10 -22.24
CA LEU A 51 4.41 -9.64 -23.57
C LEU A 51 5.53 -8.89 -24.28
N GLU A 52 6.25 -8.01 -23.59
CA GLU A 52 7.34 -7.24 -24.19
C GLU A 52 8.59 -8.09 -24.44
N GLY A 53 8.91 -9.04 -23.55
CA GLY A 53 10.13 -9.85 -23.65
C GLY A 53 10.02 -11.10 -24.52
N PHE A 54 8.82 -11.69 -24.66
CA PHE A 54 8.66 -13.02 -25.28
C PHE A 54 7.61 -13.07 -26.39
N THR A 55 6.95 -11.95 -26.72
CA THR A 55 5.94 -11.93 -27.78
C THR A 55 6.12 -10.73 -28.71
N ASP A 56 5.74 -10.87 -29.98
CA ASP A 56 5.71 -9.76 -30.95
C ASP A 56 4.45 -8.89 -30.80
N TYR A 57 3.81 -8.91 -29.63
CA TYR A 57 2.56 -8.20 -29.42
C TYR A 57 2.81 -6.69 -29.39
N PRO A 58 2.18 -5.89 -30.26
CA PRO A 58 2.53 -4.48 -30.43
C PRO A 58 2.05 -3.58 -29.28
N HIS A 59 1.18 -4.09 -28.38
CA HIS A 59 0.56 -3.29 -27.33
C HIS A 59 0.66 -3.89 -25.91
N PRO A 60 1.86 -4.18 -25.37
CA PRO A 60 2.04 -4.77 -24.03
C PRO A 60 1.39 -3.95 -22.90
N TYR A 61 1.24 -2.64 -23.09
CA TYR A 61 0.62 -1.73 -22.14
C TYR A 61 -0.87 -2.03 -21.84
N LEU A 62 -1.57 -2.80 -22.68
CA LEU A 62 -2.99 -3.16 -22.44
C LEU A 62 -3.18 -3.96 -21.16
N VAL A 63 -2.14 -4.64 -20.67
CA VAL A 63 -2.20 -5.35 -19.38
C VAL A 63 -2.56 -4.39 -18.24
N TRP A 64 -2.15 -3.12 -18.30
CA TRP A 64 -2.45 -2.13 -17.28
C TRP A 64 -3.94 -1.78 -17.17
N VAL A 65 -4.79 -2.20 -18.12
CA VAL A 65 -6.25 -2.02 -18.04
C VAL A 65 -6.84 -2.68 -16.79
N ILE A 66 -6.19 -3.71 -16.23
CA ILE A 66 -6.61 -4.35 -14.98
C ILE A 66 -6.56 -3.42 -13.76
N THR A 67 -5.85 -2.28 -13.85
CA THR A 67 -5.79 -1.29 -12.77
C THR A 67 -7.08 -0.47 -12.64
N PHE A 68 -7.85 -0.29 -13.71
CA PHE A 68 -9.14 0.43 -13.67
C PHE A 68 -10.17 -0.26 -12.75
N PRO A 69 -10.51 -1.56 -12.93
CA PRO A 69 -11.43 -2.22 -12.03
C PRO A 69 -10.87 -2.30 -10.60
N ALA A 70 -9.56 -2.46 -10.43
CA ALA A 70 -8.93 -2.43 -9.12
C ALA A 70 -9.11 -1.07 -8.41
N GLY A 71 -8.94 0.04 -9.13
CA GLY A 71 -9.20 1.38 -8.63
C GLY A 71 -10.66 1.57 -8.19
N ILE A 72 -11.62 1.08 -8.99
CA ILE A 72 -13.05 1.11 -8.64
C ILE A 72 -13.31 0.30 -7.37
N ILE A 73 -12.82 -0.94 -7.30
CA ILE A 73 -12.98 -1.81 -6.12
C ILE A 73 -12.36 -1.17 -4.88
N SER A 74 -11.15 -0.62 -5.00
CA SER A 74 -10.45 0.07 -3.92
C SER A 74 -11.24 1.28 -3.43
N GLY A 75 -11.78 2.09 -4.33
CA GLY A 75 -12.59 3.26 -3.99
C GLY A 75 -13.91 2.90 -3.31
N LEU A 76 -14.63 1.90 -3.84
CA LEU A 76 -15.87 1.41 -3.25
C LEU A 76 -15.65 0.82 -1.85
N TYR A 77 -14.57 0.05 -1.67
CA TYR A 77 -14.21 -0.50 -0.37
C TYR A 77 -13.86 0.61 0.63
N GLY A 78 -13.04 1.58 0.22
CA GLY A 78 -12.68 2.75 1.04
C GLY A 78 -13.90 3.58 1.44
N ALA A 79 -14.84 3.82 0.52
CA ALA A 79 -16.08 4.56 0.80
C ALA A 79 -16.98 3.81 1.79
N ARG A 80 -17.11 2.49 1.65
CA ARG A 80 -17.86 1.66 2.61
C ARG A 80 -17.21 1.68 4.00
N GLN A 81 -15.88 1.59 4.05
CA GLN A 81 -15.13 1.60 5.30
C GLN A 81 -15.22 2.97 6.00
N SER A 82 -15.17 4.06 5.25
CA SER A 82 -15.36 5.42 5.80
C SER A 82 -16.77 5.62 6.38
N LYS A 83 -17.80 5.02 5.79
CA LYS A 83 -19.18 5.09 6.31
C LYS A 83 -19.39 4.26 7.57
N GLN A 84 -18.62 3.18 7.74
CA GLN A 84 -18.69 2.31 8.91
C GLN A 84 -17.79 2.78 10.07
N ALA A 85 -16.87 3.71 9.82
CA ALA A 85 -15.97 4.23 10.83
C ALA A 85 -16.71 5.22 11.76
N THR A 86 -16.91 4.83 13.02
CA THR A 86 -17.55 5.67 14.04
C THR A 86 -16.66 6.84 14.48
N VAL A 87 -15.33 6.67 14.42
CA VAL A 87 -14.34 7.71 14.75
C VAL A 87 -13.17 7.60 13.77
N VAL A 88 -12.78 8.72 13.15
CA VAL A 88 -11.58 8.83 12.31
C VAL A 88 -10.46 9.45 13.14
N SER A 89 -9.41 8.69 13.42
CA SER A 89 -8.27 9.17 14.21
C SER A 89 -7.38 10.13 13.40
N HIS A 90 -6.50 10.84 14.10
CA HIS A 90 -5.48 11.68 13.45
C HIS A 90 -4.55 10.86 12.55
N LEU A 91 -4.16 9.66 13.00
CA LEU A 91 -3.34 8.74 12.21
C LEU A 91 -4.07 8.26 10.95
N ASP A 92 -5.39 8.11 11.00
CA ASP A 92 -6.17 7.67 9.84
C ASP A 92 -6.20 8.72 8.73
N ARG A 93 -6.29 10.00 9.10
CA ARG A 93 -6.20 11.12 8.16
C ARG A 93 -4.81 11.21 7.54
N LEU A 94 -3.78 11.14 8.37
CA LEU A 94 -2.40 11.19 7.90
C LEU A 94 -2.10 10.01 6.95
N TYR A 95 -2.63 8.82 7.24
CA TYR A 95 -2.48 7.64 6.37
C TYR A 95 -3.09 7.91 4.98
N GLY A 96 -4.31 8.44 4.94
CA GLY A 96 -4.95 8.83 3.69
C GLY A 96 -4.17 9.91 2.92
N GLN A 97 -3.67 10.92 3.63
CA GLN A 97 -2.88 12.00 3.04
C GLN A 97 -1.57 11.50 2.42
N VAL A 98 -0.88 10.56 3.07
CA VAL A 98 0.32 9.91 2.54
C VAL A 98 0.03 9.23 1.19
N TRP A 99 -1.07 8.49 1.10
CA TRP A 99 -1.45 7.81 -0.14
C TRP A 99 -1.97 8.75 -1.22
N ILE A 100 -2.64 9.85 -0.86
CA ILE A 100 -2.99 10.92 -1.80
C ILE A 100 -1.71 11.54 -2.38
N ALA A 101 -0.74 11.89 -1.54
CA ALA A 101 0.53 12.46 -1.99
C ALA A 101 1.31 11.49 -2.90
N ALA A 102 1.37 10.21 -2.53
CA ALA A 102 1.96 9.16 -3.37
C ALA A 102 1.23 9.01 -4.70
N GLY A 103 -0.11 9.02 -4.69
CA GLY A 103 -0.95 8.95 -5.89
C GLY A 103 -0.72 10.13 -6.84
N VAL A 104 -0.62 11.35 -6.30
CA VAL A 104 -0.27 12.55 -7.10
C VAL A 104 1.11 12.39 -7.74
N GLY A 105 2.11 11.92 -6.98
CA GLY A 105 3.45 11.65 -7.51
C GLY A 105 3.46 10.61 -8.63
N ILE A 106 2.68 9.53 -8.48
CA ILE A 106 2.50 8.49 -9.51
C ILE A 106 1.86 9.08 -10.77
N VAL A 107 0.79 9.87 -10.64
CA VAL A 107 0.11 10.49 -11.78
C VAL A 107 1.05 11.43 -12.54
N ILE A 108 1.81 12.27 -11.83
CA ILE A 108 2.81 13.15 -12.44
C ILE A 108 3.86 12.32 -13.19
N THR A 109 4.37 11.25 -12.58
CA THR A 109 5.34 10.35 -13.21
C THR A 109 4.78 9.74 -14.51
N LEU A 110 3.52 9.31 -14.51
CA LEU A 110 2.88 8.74 -15.69
C LEU A 110 2.68 9.79 -16.80
N ILE A 111 2.31 11.02 -16.47
CA ILE A 111 2.17 12.12 -17.44
C ILE A 111 3.51 12.44 -18.10
N PHE A 112 4.60 12.45 -17.33
CA PHE A 112 5.94 12.79 -17.80
C PHE A 112 6.80 11.57 -18.15
N MET A 113 6.21 10.39 -18.41
CA MET A 113 6.96 9.16 -18.66
C MET A 113 7.92 9.26 -19.86
N ARG A 114 7.58 10.06 -20.88
CA ARG A 114 8.42 10.28 -22.07
C ARG A 114 9.70 11.05 -21.71
N ASN A 115 9.60 12.03 -20.82
CA ASN A 115 10.73 12.81 -20.33
C ASN A 115 11.65 11.98 -19.42
N LEU A 116 11.11 10.93 -18.79
CA LEU A 116 11.85 9.99 -17.95
C LEU A 116 12.50 8.85 -18.74
N SER A 117 12.48 8.90 -20.07
CA SER A 117 12.97 7.81 -20.94
C SER A 117 12.35 6.45 -20.57
N PHE A 118 11.07 6.46 -20.19
CA PHE A 118 10.32 5.28 -19.73
C PHE A 118 10.85 4.62 -18.44
N ASN A 119 11.73 5.26 -17.67
CA ASN A 119 12.12 4.82 -16.31
C ASN A 119 11.06 5.13 -15.23
N HIS A 120 9.77 5.01 -15.59
CA HIS A 120 8.64 5.32 -14.71
C HIS A 120 8.45 4.25 -13.62
N GLY A 121 8.87 3.00 -13.86
CA GLY A 121 8.76 1.91 -12.89
C GLY A 121 9.50 2.21 -11.59
N ALA A 122 10.75 2.70 -11.68
CA ALA A 122 11.56 3.07 -10.52
C ALA A 122 10.92 4.19 -9.68
N MET A 123 10.38 5.23 -10.33
CA MET A 123 9.67 6.33 -9.67
C MET A 123 8.42 5.85 -8.93
N ILE A 124 7.60 5.02 -9.57
CA ILE A 124 6.37 4.48 -8.97
C ILE A 124 6.70 3.61 -7.75
N LEU A 125 7.72 2.76 -7.85
CA LEU A 125 8.19 1.95 -6.72
C LEU A 125 8.69 2.82 -5.56
N LEU A 126 9.32 3.97 -5.84
CA LEU A 126 9.80 4.88 -4.81
C LEU A 126 8.65 5.56 -4.04
N PHE A 127 7.60 6.01 -4.75
CA PHE A 127 6.40 6.51 -4.09
C PHE A 127 5.68 5.42 -3.28
N ALA A 128 5.59 4.21 -3.83
CA ALA A 128 5.06 3.03 -3.14
C ALA A 128 5.88 2.69 -1.89
N ALA A 129 7.21 2.73 -1.97
CA ALA A 129 8.13 2.50 -0.85
C ALA A 129 7.88 3.51 0.27
N MET A 130 7.80 4.80 -0.05
CA MET A 130 7.50 5.86 0.94
C MET A 130 6.13 5.63 1.59
N GLY A 131 5.08 5.41 0.79
CA GLY A 131 3.73 5.18 1.29
C GLY A 131 3.68 3.98 2.23
N THR A 132 4.36 2.89 1.87
CA THR A 132 4.39 1.63 2.63
C THR A 132 5.23 1.76 3.91
N TYR A 133 6.41 2.38 3.84
CA TYR A 133 7.26 2.62 4.99
C TYR A 133 6.57 3.49 6.03
N LEU A 134 5.98 4.61 5.60
CA LEU A 134 5.24 5.51 6.49
C LEU A 134 4.02 4.81 7.08
N SER A 135 3.26 4.06 6.27
CA SER A 135 2.16 3.22 6.73
C SER A 135 2.62 2.23 7.82
N GLY A 136 3.79 1.60 7.62
CA GLY A 136 4.38 0.68 8.58
C GLY A 136 4.77 1.34 9.90
N GLN A 137 5.34 2.55 9.83
CA GLN A 137 5.68 3.35 11.02
C GLN A 137 4.43 3.76 11.79
N MET A 138 3.39 4.23 11.10
CA MET A 138 2.12 4.65 11.70
C MET A 138 1.39 3.50 12.37
N LEU A 139 1.38 2.33 11.72
CA LEU A 139 0.80 1.09 12.25
C LEU A 139 1.72 0.36 13.25
N ARG A 140 2.95 0.86 13.46
CA ARG A 140 4.01 0.20 14.24
C ARG A 140 4.20 -1.27 13.84
N PHE A 141 4.10 -1.55 12.54
CA PHE A 141 4.12 -2.90 11.98
C PHE A 141 5.41 -3.16 11.19
N LYS A 142 6.37 -3.82 11.85
CA LYS A 142 7.71 -4.10 11.29
C LYS A 142 7.69 -4.75 9.90
N PRO A 143 6.82 -5.73 9.58
CA PRO A 143 6.81 -6.31 8.23
C PRO A 143 6.53 -5.27 7.13
N LEU A 144 5.68 -4.29 7.39
CA LEU A 144 5.37 -3.24 6.40
C LEU A 144 6.49 -2.21 6.28
N ILE A 145 7.21 -1.92 7.38
CA ILE A 145 8.43 -1.11 7.36
C ILE A 145 9.49 -1.78 6.46
N LEU A 146 9.74 -3.07 6.68
CA LEU A 146 10.67 -3.86 5.86
C LEU A 146 10.19 -3.97 4.42
N GLY A 147 8.88 -4.08 4.19
CA GLY A 147 8.30 -4.07 2.85
C GLY A 147 8.54 -2.76 2.11
N GLY A 148 8.40 -1.61 2.78
CA GLY A 148 8.76 -0.31 2.22
C GLY A 148 10.24 -0.20 1.84
N LEU A 149 11.13 -0.73 2.68
CA LEU A 149 12.57 -0.78 2.37
C LEU A 149 12.87 -1.72 1.19
N ALA A 150 12.21 -2.87 1.10
CA ALA A 150 12.36 -3.79 -0.03
C ALA A 150 11.95 -3.12 -1.36
N LEU A 151 10.87 -2.32 -1.35
CA LEU A 151 10.46 -1.53 -2.51
C LEU A 151 11.48 -0.44 -2.86
N ALA A 152 12.06 0.22 -1.86
CA ALA A 152 13.11 1.21 -2.10
C ALA A 152 14.35 0.58 -2.75
N VAL A 153 14.77 -0.60 -2.28
CA VAL A 153 15.86 -1.37 -2.90
C VAL A 153 15.50 -1.76 -4.34
N ALA A 154 14.28 -2.25 -4.57
CA ALA A 154 13.80 -2.58 -5.91
C ALA A 154 13.81 -1.34 -6.84
N ALA A 155 13.42 -0.17 -6.33
CA ALA A 155 13.47 1.09 -7.09
C ALA A 155 14.91 1.44 -7.50
N VAL A 156 15.88 1.29 -6.59
CA VAL A 156 17.31 1.50 -6.90
C VAL A 156 17.78 0.54 -7.98
N VAL A 157 17.42 -0.73 -7.90
CA VAL A 157 17.75 -1.73 -8.93
C VAL A 157 17.11 -1.35 -10.26
N CYS A 158 15.85 -0.90 -10.27
CA CYS A 158 15.15 -0.47 -11.49
C CYS A 158 15.89 0.64 -12.26
N PHE A 159 16.56 1.58 -11.59
CA PHE A 159 17.34 2.63 -12.29
C PHE A 159 18.57 2.11 -13.04
N ASN A 160 19.02 0.89 -12.73
CA ASN A 160 20.26 0.32 -13.25
C ASN A 160 20.00 -0.80 -14.27
N VAL A 161 18.74 -1.08 -14.60
CA VAL A 161 18.35 -2.16 -15.53
C VAL A 161 17.55 -1.62 -16.71
N SER A 162 17.43 -2.43 -17.76
CA SER A 162 16.65 -2.10 -18.95
C SER A 162 15.17 -1.83 -18.61
N VAL A 163 14.48 -1.06 -19.44
CA VAL A 163 13.05 -0.72 -19.23
C VAL A 163 12.20 -1.99 -19.09
N THR A 164 12.47 -3.01 -19.90
CA THR A 164 11.77 -4.29 -19.83
C THR A 164 12.04 -4.98 -18.49
N ASP A 165 13.29 -5.10 -18.05
CA ASP A 165 13.63 -5.75 -16.79
C ASP A 165 13.10 -5.02 -15.55
N GLN A 166 12.82 -3.71 -15.65
CA GLN A 166 12.17 -2.96 -14.58
C GLN A 166 10.82 -3.54 -14.21
N TYR A 167 10.06 -4.08 -15.16
CA TYR A 167 8.77 -4.73 -14.88
C TYR A 167 8.97 -5.99 -14.02
N LEU A 168 9.97 -6.82 -14.32
CA LEU A 168 10.27 -8.01 -13.51
C LEU A 168 10.74 -7.63 -12.10
N VAL A 169 11.67 -6.68 -11.98
CA VAL A 169 12.15 -6.18 -10.68
C VAL A 169 11.00 -5.57 -9.88
N SER A 170 10.10 -4.83 -10.53
CA SER A 170 8.90 -4.26 -9.90
C SER A 170 7.95 -5.34 -9.40
N ALA A 171 7.74 -6.42 -10.14
CA ALA A 171 6.92 -7.55 -9.68
C ALA A 171 7.49 -8.19 -8.41
N ILE A 172 8.80 -8.44 -8.37
CA ILE A 172 9.49 -8.99 -7.19
C ILE A 172 9.41 -8.00 -6.01
N GLY A 173 9.66 -6.71 -6.26
CA GLY A 173 9.56 -5.65 -5.26
C GLY A 173 8.17 -5.57 -4.64
N ILE A 174 7.12 -5.61 -5.45
CA ILE A 174 5.72 -5.58 -4.99
C ILE A 174 5.35 -6.85 -4.22
N PHE A 175 5.83 -8.02 -4.64
CA PHE A 175 5.61 -9.25 -3.89
C PHE A 175 6.16 -9.15 -2.46
N LEU A 176 7.42 -8.74 -2.33
CA LEU A 176 8.08 -8.58 -1.03
C LEU A 176 7.52 -7.39 -0.23
N GLY A 177 7.16 -6.32 -0.93
CA GLY A 177 6.77 -5.03 -0.34
C GLY A 177 5.32 -4.92 0.07
N TYR A 178 4.40 -5.54 -0.68
CA TYR A 178 2.95 -5.44 -0.47
C TYR A 178 2.33 -6.77 -0.09
N ILE A 179 2.61 -7.84 -0.85
CA ILE A 179 1.90 -9.12 -0.69
C ILE A 179 2.29 -9.79 0.63
N VAL A 180 3.60 -9.98 0.86
CA VAL A 180 4.11 -10.60 2.10
C VAL A 180 3.64 -9.85 3.35
N PRO A 181 3.90 -8.53 3.51
CA PRO A 181 3.41 -7.81 4.69
C PRO A 181 1.90 -7.66 4.72
N GLY A 182 1.21 -7.64 3.56
CA GLY A 182 -0.24 -7.59 3.48
C GLY A 182 -0.92 -8.83 4.07
N TYR A 183 -0.41 -10.04 3.78
CA TYR A 183 -0.91 -11.26 4.41
C TYR A 183 -0.58 -11.34 5.90
N LEU A 184 0.61 -10.91 6.30
CA LEU A 184 1.00 -10.82 7.71
C LEU A 184 0.09 -9.84 8.47
N LEU A 185 -0.24 -8.70 7.87
CA LEU A 185 -1.16 -7.72 8.44
C LEU A 185 -2.58 -8.30 8.53
N LYS A 186 -3.07 -8.97 7.48
CA LYS A 186 -4.37 -9.65 7.48
C LYS A 186 -4.49 -10.68 8.61
N SER A 187 -3.41 -11.38 8.93
CA SER A 187 -3.39 -12.33 10.06
C SER A 187 -3.47 -11.65 11.42
N LYS A 188 -3.06 -10.38 11.54
CA LYS A 188 -3.11 -9.58 12.77
C LYS A 188 -4.41 -8.79 12.93
N GLU A 189 -5.17 -8.62 11.85
CA GLU A 189 -6.50 -7.98 11.84
C GLU A 189 -7.64 -8.92 12.29
N LYS A 190 -7.36 -10.23 12.38
CA LYS A 190 -8.26 -11.25 12.96
C LYS A 190 -8.23 -11.20 14.48
#